data_AF-A0AAP1RGJ9-F1
#
_entry.id   AF-A0AAP1RGJ9-F1
#
_cell.length_a   1.000
_cell.length_b   1.000
_cell.length_c   1.000
_cell.angle_alpha   90.00
_cell.angle_beta   90.00
_cell.angle_gamma   90.00
#
_symmetry.space_group_name_H-M   'P 1'
#
loop_
_entity.id
_entity.type
_entity.pdbx_description
1 polymer ?
#
loop_
_entity_poly.entity_id
_entity_poly.type
_entity_poly.pdbx_seq_one_letter_code
_entity_poly.pdbx_strand_id
1 'polypeptide(L)'
;MKNNLQNINLLDSTFNQNEKLPNSFVVEFTEINNKQREGAVRITIDGVQIGDVIDDNSYEKDFYRYHDVFHYTFATMLDWSPCTRSMLKRKRKSIPIIDTYEDGARATITEEAISLMLFNEAKRKNLFKNKKVSKVLLKTIKQMTESFEVKVKTKTEWEKAIVKGYSLFRKLIANKGGKIEFNSIDRRVVFIG
;
A
#
# COMPACT_ATOMS: atom_id res chain seq x y z
N MET A 1 21.45 -27.99 5.86
CA MET A 1 21.12 -26.91 4.91
C MET A 1 19.60 -26.92 4.71
N LYS A 2 18.86 -26.10 5.46
CA LYS A 2 17.40 -25.97 5.29
C LYS A 2 17.17 -24.88 4.24
N ASN A 3 16.56 -25.27 3.12
CA ASN A 3 16.36 -24.43 1.95
C ASN A 3 15.62 -23.13 2.27
N ASN A 4 16.18 -22.04 1.75
CA ASN A 4 15.84 -20.64 1.96
C ASN A 4 14.58 -20.22 1.15
N LEU A 5 13.51 -21.01 1.18
CA LEU A 5 12.28 -20.81 0.39
C LEU A 5 11.22 -19.92 1.08
N GLN A 6 11.56 -19.21 2.15
CA GLN A 6 10.57 -18.58 3.04
C GLN A 6 9.94 -17.25 2.56
N ASN A 7 10.27 -16.72 1.38
CA ASN A 7 9.75 -15.40 0.95
C ASN A 7 9.24 -15.36 -0.50
N ILE A 8 8.62 -16.44 -0.99
CA ILE A 8 7.85 -16.34 -2.25
C ILE A 8 6.54 -15.61 -1.93
N ASN A 9 6.11 -14.68 -2.80
CA ASN A 9 4.76 -14.15 -2.79
C ASN A 9 3.79 -15.32 -3.02
N LEU A 10 3.19 -15.81 -1.93
CA LEU A 10 2.39 -17.05 -1.95
C LEU A 10 1.02 -16.83 -2.62
N LEU A 11 0.50 -15.60 -2.62
CA LEU A 11 -0.91 -15.34 -2.94
C LEU A 11 -1.20 -15.29 -4.44
N ASP A 12 -0.20 -15.04 -5.29
CA ASP A 12 -0.36 -15.05 -6.75
C ASP A 12 0.70 -15.86 -7.52
N SER A 13 1.52 -16.64 -6.81
CA SER A 13 2.62 -17.42 -7.40
C SER A 13 2.22 -18.31 -8.60
N THR A 14 0.98 -18.79 -8.64
CA THR A 14 0.45 -19.68 -9.69
C THR A 14 -0.16 -18.95 -10.88
N PHE A 15 -0.34 -17.62 -10.81
CA PHE A 15 -0.96 -16.83 -11.87
C PHE A 15 0.02 -16.47 -13.00
N ASN A 16 -0.53 -16.03 -14.12
CA ASN A 16 0.27 -15.53 -15.24
C ASN A 16 1.02 -14.26 -14.85
N GLN A 17 2.15 -13.99 -15.52
CA GLN A 17 3.01 -12.85 -15.21
C GLN A 17 2.28 -11.50 -15.28
N ASN A 18 1.26 -11.39 -16.13
CA ASN A 18 0.46 -10.18 -16.26
C ASN A 18 -0.55 -9.96 -15.13
N GLU A 19 -0.79 -10.96 -14.28
CA GLU A 19 -1.72 -10.94 -13.14
C GLU A 19 -1.00 -11.06 -11.78
N LYS A 20 0.32 -11.25 -11.81
CA LYS A 20 1.19 -11.17 -10.64
C LYS A 20 1.49 -9.73 -10.30
N LEU A 21 1.56 -9.43 -9.00
CA LEU A 21 2.20 -8.20 -8.55
C LEU A 21 3.69 -8.23 -8.94
N PRO A 22 4.27 -7.12 -9.42
CA PRO A 22 5.68 -7.10 -9.78
C PRO A 22 6.56 -7.38 -8.57
N ASN A 23 7.62 -8.17 -8.76
CA ASN A 23 8.58 -8.46 -7.70
C ASN A 23 9.36 -7.22 -7.25
N SER A 24 9.56 -6.27 -8.16
CA SER A 24 10.14 -4.97 -7.84
C SER A 24 9.60 -3.89 -8.76
N PHE A 25 9.41 -2.70 -8.21
CA PHE A 25 8.99 -1.50 -8.92
C PHE A 25 9.38 -0.25 -8.13
N VAL A 26 9.56 0.88 -8.83
CA VAL A 26 9.82 2.18 -8.22
C VAL A 26 8.62 3.07 -8.44
N VAL A 27 8.08 3.62 -7.36
CA VAL A 27 6.99 4.60 -7.40
C VAL A 27 7.56 5.99 -7.15
N GLU A 28 7.25 6.92 -8.04
CA GLU A 28 7.61 8.34 -7.91
C GLU A 28 6.35 9.16 -7.56
N PHE A 29 6.42 9.90 -6.45
CA PHE A 29 5.42 10.86 -6.02
C PHE A 29 5.91 12.27 -6.34
N THR A 30 5.15 13.02 -7.13
CA THR A 30 5.51 14.39 -7.56
C THR A 30 4.39 15.36 -7.21
N GLU A 31 4.66 16.35 -6.36
CA GLU A 31 3.71 17.46 -6.16
C GLU A 31 3.57 18.30 -7.44
N ILE A 32 2.32 18.61 -7.79
CA ILE A 32 1.96 19.48 -8.90
C ILE A 32 1.87 20.91 -8.37
N ASN A 33 2.66 21.80 -8.98
CA ASN A 33 2.71 23.21 -8.63
C ASN A 33 2.07 24.07 -9.72
N ASN A 34 0.77 23.90 -9.95
CA ASN A 34 -0.01 24.79 -10.82
C ASN A 34 -1.16 25.44 -10.04
N LYS A 35 -1.66 26.60 -10.52
CA LYS A 35 -2.68 27.40 -9.83
C LYS A 35 -4.00 26.68 -9.56
N GLN A 36 -4.27 25.56 -10.23
CA GLN A 36 -5.55 24.83 -10.15
C GLN A 36 -5.50 23.62 -9.20
N ARG A 37 -4.32 23.04 -8.96
CA ARG A 37 -4.12 21.82 -8.18
C ARG A 37 -2.87 21.90 -7.31
N GLU A 38 -2.65 23.05 -6.67
CA GLU A 38 -1.45 23.29 -5.88
C GLU A 38 -1.30 22.26 -4.76
N GLY A 39 -0.19 21.54 -4.79
CA GLY A 39 0.15 20.52 -3.81
C GLY A 39 -0.46 19.15 -4.09
N ALA A 40 -1.34 18.98 -5.09
CA ALA A 40 -1.82 17.66 -5.48
C ALA A 40 -0.66 16.78 -5.97
N VAL A 41 -0.74 15.47 -5.78
CA VAL A 41 0.35 14.54 -6.07
C VAL A 41 0.01 13.72 -7.30
N ARG A 42 0.94 13.70 -8.26
CA ARG A 42 0.96 12.73 -9.36
C ARG A 42 1.84 11.55 -8.95
N ILE A 43 1.35 10.35 -9.20
CA ILE A 43 2.09 9.11 -8.93
C ILE A 43 2.43 8.43 -10.26
N THR A 44 3.69 8.05 -10.43
CA THR A 44 4.16 7.37 -11.65
C THR A 44 5.01 6.15 -11.32
N ILE A 45 5.01 5.18 -12.24
CA ILE A 45 5.97 4.07 -12.31
C ILE A 45 6.57 4.08 -13.71
N ASP A 46 7.90 4.05 -13.81
CA ASP A 46 8.63 4.13 -15.08
C ASP A 46 8.17 5.32 -15.96
N GLY A 47 7.85 6.46 -15.32
CA GLY A 47 7.35 7.67 -15.97
C GLY A 47 5.89 7.62 -16.43
N VAL A 48 5.20 6.49 -16.28
CA VAL A 48 3.77 6.33 -16.60
C VAL A 48 2.94 6.62 -15.37
N GLN A 49 1.96 7.52 -15.49
CA GLN A 49 1.04 7.79 -14.39
C GLN A 49 0.21 6.55 -14.05
N ILE A 50 0.11 6.27 -12.76
CA ILE A 50 -0.77 5.23 -12.22
C ILE A 50 -1.83 5.87 -11.32
N GLY A 51 -3.06 5.40 -11.45
CA GLY A 51 -4.20 6.02 -10.76
C GLY A 51 -4.45 7.47 -11.15
N ASP A 52 -5.19 8.15 -10.29
CA ASP A 52 -5.55 9.56 -10.45
C ASP A 52 -4.51 10.48 -9.81
N VAL A 53 -4.61 11.78 -10.12
CA VAL A 53 -3.90 12.82 -9.35
C VAL A 53 -4.65 13.04 -8.05
N ILE A 54 -3.94 12.97 -6.93
CA ILE A 54 -4.54 12.90 -5.58
C ILE A 54 -4.30 14.21 -4.83
N ASP A 55 -5.35 14.76 -4.22
CA ASP A 55 -5.23 15.85 -3.24
C ASP A 55 -5.59 15.35 -1.83
N ASP A 56 -5.61 16.24 -0.85
CA ASP A 56 -5.90 15.85 0.54
C ASP A 56 -7.39 15.53 0.78
N ASN A 57 -8.30 15.90 -0.14
CA ASN A 57 -9.76 15.80 0.00
C ASN A 57 -10.27 16.26 1.38
N SER A 58 -9.67 17.33 1.91
CA SER A 58 -9.90 17.82 3.28
C SER A 58 -9.82 19.35 3.31
N TYR A 59 -10.56 19.97 4.26
CA TYR A 59 -10.47 21.41 4.54
C TYR A 59 -9.08 21.80 5.08
N GLU A 60 -8.41 20.88 5.78
CA GLU A 60 -7.07 21.06 6.31
C GLU A 60 -6.06 20.28 5.46
N LYS A 61 -4.90 20.90 5.17
CA LYS A 61 -3.78 20.23 4.50
C LYS A 61 -3.11 19.24 5.45
N ASP A 62 -3.59 17.99 5.45
CA ASP A 62 -3.08 16.94 6.34
C ASP A 62 -2.23 15.87 5.63
N PHE A 63 -1.89 16.13 4.37
CA PHE A 63 -1.00 15.33 3.53
C PHE A 63 -1.56 13.95 3.15
N TYR A 64 -2.87 13.72 3.30
CA TYR A 64 -3.51 12.48 2.86
C TYR A 64 -3.30 12.19 1.37
N ARG A 65 -2.94 13.19 0.55
CA ARG A 65 -2.51 13.02 -0.84
C ARG A 65 -1.37 12.01 -1.09
N TYR A 66 -0.60 11.65 -0.06
CA TYR A 66 0.45 10.62 -0.14
C TYR A 66 0.00 9.22 0.29
N HIS A 67 -1.28 8.99 0.60
CA HIS A 67 -1.77 7.75 1.22
C HIS A 67 -1.54 6.49 0.37
N ASP A 68 -1.45 6.61 -0.96
CA ASP A 68 -1.15 5.50 -1.85
C ASP A 68 0.12 4.73 -1.51
N VAL A 69 1.07 5.36 -0.81
CA VAL A 69 2.26 4.67 -0.27
C VAL A 69 1.89 3.47 0.61
N PHE A 70 0.72 3.48 1.27
CA PHE A 70 0.23 2.39 2.09
C PHE A 70 -0.13 1.17 1.23
N HIS A 71 -0.83 1.38 0.11
CA HIS A 71 -1.22 0.31 -0.82
C HIS A 71 -0.01 -0.43 -1.38
N TYR A 72 0.98 0.32 -1.89
CA TYR A 72 2.22 -0.28 -2.40
C TYR A 72 3.03 -1.00 -1.31
N THR A 73 3.00 -0.48 -0.08
CA THR A 73 3.64 -1.12 1.07
C THR A 73 2.94 -2.44 1.41
N PHE A 74 1.60 -2.48 1.43
CA PHE A 74 0.84 -3.70 1.69
C PHE A 74 1.03 -4.74 0.59
N ALA A 75 1.00 -4.32 -0.68
CA ALA A 75 1.32 -5.19 -1.82
C ALA A 75 2.68 -5.89 -1.64
N THR A 76 3.69 -5.14 -1.20
CA THR A 76 5.06 -5.63 -1.09
C THR A 76 5.34 -6.43 0.18
N MET A 77 4.77 -6.02 1.31
CA MET A 77 5.07 -6.62 2.62
C MET A 77 4.06 -7.69 3.03
N LEU A 78 2.83 -7.65 2.50
CA LEU A 78 1.74 -8.56 2.83
C LEU A 78 1.27 -9.40 1.64
N ASP A 79 1.90 -9.28 0.47
CA ASP A 79 1.46 -9.92 -0.80
C ASP A 79 0.03 -9.54 -1.22
N TRP A 80 -0.55 -8.53 -0.59
CA TRP A 80 -1.97 -8.22 -0.70
C TRP A 80 -2.18 -6.72 -0.76
N SER A 81 -2.80 -6.30 -1.85
CA SER A 81 -3.34 -4.96 -2.04
C SER A 81 -4.23 -5.00 -3.29
N PRO A 82 -5.56 -5.21 -3.15
CA PRO A 82 -6.50 -5.03 -4.26
C PRO A 82 -6.38 -3.64 -4.90
N CYS A 83 -6.09 -2.58 -4.13
CA CYS A 83 -5.84 -1.23 -4.68
C CYS A 83 -4.64 -1.22 -5.62
N THR A 84 -3.48 -1.76 -5.18
CA THR A 84 -2.29 -1.84 -6.03
C THR A 84 -2.52 -2.71 -7.25
N ARG A 85 -3.22 -3.85 -7.11
CA ARG A 85 -3.57 -4.69 -8.27
C ARG A 85 -4.40 -3.92 -9.29
N SER A 86 -5.37 -3.14 -8.84
CA SER A 86 -6.18 -2.28 -9.73
C SER A 86 -5.32 -1.22 -10.42
N MET A 87 -4.54 -0.45 -9.65
CA MET A 87 -3.68 0.63 -10.16
C MET A 87 -2.66 0.14 -11.19
N LEU A 88 -2.07 -1.04 -10.95
CA LEU A 88 -1.06 -1.64 -11.83
C LEU A 88 -1.65 -2.53 -12.94
N LYS A 89 -2.99 -2.62 -13.04
CA LYS A 89 -3.69 -3.49 -13.98
C LYS A 89 -3.27 -4.97 -13.85
N ARG A 90 -3.11 -5.44 -12.61
CA ARG A 90 -2.70 -6.81 -12.18
C ARG A 90 -3.81 -7.57 -11.44
N LYS A 91 -5.08 -7.24 -11.69
CA LYS A 91 -6.19 -8.07 -11.19
C LYS A 91 -6.13 -9.46 -11.84
N ARG A 92 -6.45 -10.49 -11.07
CA ARG A 92 -6.40 -11.92 -11.44
C ARG A 92 -7.69 -12.36 -12.15
N LYS A 93 -7.94 -11.78 -13.32
CA LYS A 93 -9.13 -11.97 -14.16
C LYS A 93 -9.26 -13.35 -14.79
N SER A 94 -8.16 -14.10 -14.92
CA SER A 94 -8.16 -15.47 -15.44
C SER A 94 -8.97 -16.43 -14.57
N ILE A 95 -9.15 -16.11 -13.29
CA ILE A 95 -10.01 -16.84 -12.36
C ILE A 95 -11.11 -15.88 -11.88
N PRO A 96 -12.32 -15.89 -12.49
CA PRO A 96 -13.36 -14.89 -12.23
C PRO A 96 -13.77 -14.75 -10.76
N ILE A 97 -13.75 -15.85 -10.01
CA ILE A 97 -14.06 -15.84 -8.56
C ILE A 97 -12.99 -15.04 -7.78
N ILE A 98 -11.71 -15.14 -8.13
CA ILE A 98 -10.65 -14.37 -7.47
C ILE A 98 -10.75 -12.89 -7.85
N ASP A 99 -10.99 -12.58 -9.12
CA ASP A 99 -11.21 -11.20 -9.58
C ASP A 99 -12.38 -10.50 -8.86
N THR A 100 -13.44 -11.27 -8.56
CA THR A 100 -14.65 -10.77 -7.90
C THR A 100 -14.45 -10.59 -6.41
N TYR A 101 -13.85 -11.56 -5.73
CA TYR A 101 -13.80 -11.60 -4.27
C TYR A 101 -12.53 -11.01 -3.67
N GLU A 102 -11.36 -11.31 -4.23
CA GLU A 102 -10.06 -10.90 -3.66
C GLU A 102 -9.53 -9.60 -4.28
N ASP A 103 -9.80 -9.38 -5.57
CA ASP A 103 -9.36 -8.17 -6.29
C ASP A 103 -10.53 -7.20 -6.55
N GLY A 104 -11.74 -7.56 -6.14
CA GLY A 104 -12.96 -6.82 -6.45
C GLY A 104 -13.24 -5.63 -5.54
N ALA A 105 -14.43 -5.05 -5.70
CA ALA A 105 -14.82 -3.82 -5.03
C ALA A 105 -14.79 -3.95 -3.50
N ARG A 106 -15.28 -5.05 -2.93
CA ARG A 106 -15.32 -5.24 -1.47
C ARG A 106 -13.92 -5.29 -0.86
N ALA A 107 -12.98 -5.96 -1.52
CA ALA A 107 -11.59 -6.03 -1.09
C ALA A 107 -10.91 -4.65 -1.17
N THR A 108 -11.11 -3.95 -2.29
CA THR A 108 -10.59 -2.58 -2.51
C THR A 108 -11.12 -1.61 -1.45
N ILE A 109 -12.43 -1.54 -1.25
CA ILE A 109 -13.07 -0.67 -0.24
C ILE A 109 -12.57 -1.02 1.17
N THR A 110 -12.34 -2.30 1.46
CA THR A 110 -11.81 -2.72 2.76
C THR A 110 -10.39 -2.20 2.98
N GLU A 111 -9.53 -2.30 1.96
CA GLU A 111 -8.17 -1.77 2.02
C GLU A 111 -8.17 -0.24 2.22
N GLU A 112 -9.00 0.49 1.47
CA GLU A 112 -9.18 1.94 1.62
C GLU A 112 -9.63 2.33 3.03
N ALA A 113 -10.63 1.61 3.57
CA ALA A 113 -11.11 1.84 4.93
C ALA A 113 -10.01 1.59 5.98
N ILE A 114 -9.18 0.57 5.78
CA ILE A 114 -8.01 0.31 6.64
C ILE A 114 -7.02 1.48 6.57
N SER A 115 -6.69 1.97 5.36
CA SER A 115 -5.80 3.14 5.17
C SER A 115 -6.33 4.37 5.91
N LEU A 116 -7.62 4.67 5.80
CA LEU A 116 -8.24 5.82 6.47
C LEU A 116 -8.28 5.67 8.00
N MET A 117 -8.62 4.48 8.51
CA MET A 117 -8.61 4.20 9.95
C MET A 117 -7.19 4.34 10.53
N LEU A 118 -6.19 3.84 9.82
CA LEU A 118 -4.79 3.99 10.19
C LEU A 118 -4.38 5.45 10.22
N PHE A 119 -4.76 6.23 9.22
CA PHE A 119 -4.45 7.65 9.13
C PHE A 119 -5.01 8.44 10.31
N ASN A 120 -6.26 8.19 10.67
CA ASN A 120 -6.91 8.80 11.83
C ASN A 120 -6.26 8.41 13.17
N GLU A 121 -5.73 7.19 13.31
CA GLU A 121 -4.92 6.81 14.47
C GLU A 121 -3.53 7.47 14.44
N ALA A 122 -2.91 7.50 13.27
CA ALA A 122 -1.56 8.01 13.07
C ALA A 122 -1.45 9.51 13.41
N LYS A 123 -2.45 10.33 13.05
CA LYS A 123 -2.51 11.76 13.42
C LYS A 123 -2.37 11.96 14.94
N ARG A 124 -2.97 11.07 15.75
CA ARG A 124 -2.89 11.11 17.22
C ARG A 124 -1.63 10.48 17.81
N LYS A 125 -0.80 9.83 16.97
CA LYS A 125 0.39 9.07 17.38
C LYS A 125 1.67 9.52 16.67
N ASN A 126 1.76 10.80 16.29
CA ASN A 126 2.92 11.37 15.60
C ASN A 126 3.31 10.54 14.36
N LEU A 127 2.31 10.20 13.55
CA LEU A 127 2.44 9.37 12.37
C LEU A 127 3.18 8.04 12.62
N PHE A 128 2.98 7.42 13.80
CA PHE A 128 3.68 6.22 14.25
C PHE A 128 5.22 6.34 14.36
N LYS A 129 5.77 7.55 14.53
CA LYS A 129 7.21 7.73 14.83
C LYS A 129 7.53 7.12 16.20
N ASN A 130 8.23 5.99 16.22
CA ASN A 130 8.57 5.22 17.43
C ASN A 130 7.35 4.84 18.28
N LYS A 131 6.17 4.68 17.66
CA LYS A 131 4.92 4.28 18.32
C LYS A 131 4.38 3.02 17.66
N LYS A 132 3.74 2.18 18.47
CA LYS A 132 3.05 0.96 18.02
C LYS A 132 1.63 1.25 17.54
N VAL A 133 1.14 0.41 16.65
CA VAL A 133 -0.27 0.40 16.24
C VAL A 133 -1.10 -0.11 17.42
N SER A 134 -2.28 0.45 17.66
CA SER A 134 -3.11 0.01 18.77
C SER A 134 -3.51 -1.47 18.58
N LYS A 135 -3.54 -2.23 19.69
CA LYS A 135 -3.99 -3.62 19.66
C LYS A 135 -5.44 -3.74 19.17
N VAL A 136 -6.26 -2.73 19.46
CA VAL A 136 -7.65 -2.63 19.01
C VAL A 136 -7.69 -2.51 17.48
N LEU A 137 -6.97 -1.55 16.90
CA LEU A 137 -6.95 -1.38 15.44
C LEU A 137 -6.39 -2.61 14.73
N LEU A 138 -5.31 -3.22 15.24
CA LEU A 138 -4.81 -4.49 14.68
C LEU A 138 -5.83 -5.63 14.77
N LYS A 139 -6.65 -5.68 15.83
CA LYS A 139 -7.75 -6.65 15.93
C LYS A 139 -8.82 -6.34 14.88
N THR A 140 -9.21 -5.09 14.73
CA THR A 140 -10.20 -4.65 13.74
C THR A 140 -9.75 -4.95 12.31
N ILE A 141 -8.49 -4.66 11.95
CA ILE A 141 -7.92 -5.00 10.64
C ILE A 141 -8.03 -6.51 10.37
N LYS A 142 -7.72 -7.36 11.37
CA LYS A 142 -7.85 -8.81 11.23
C LYS A 142 -9.29 -9.28 11.03
N GLN A 143 -10.27 -8.61 11.62
CA GLN A 143 -11.70 -8.90 11.42
C GLN A 143 -12.17 -8.42 10.05
N MET A 144 -11.80 -7.21 9.63
CA MET A 144 -12.13 -6.67 8.31
C MET A 144 -11.56 -7.53 7.18
N THR A 145 -10.42 -8.18 7.41
CA THR A 145 -9.71 -9.00 6.41
C THR A 145 -9.99 -10.50 6.50
N GLU A 146 -10.91 -10.95 7.35
CA GLU A 146 -11.14 -12.37 7.62
C GLU A 146 -11.64 -13.15 6.39
N SER A 147 -12.39 -12.48 5.51
CA SER A 147 -12.98 -13.05 4.31
C SER A 147 -12.05 -13.04 3.09
N PHE A 148 -10.85 -12.47 3.20
CA PHE A 148 -9.88 -12.36 2.11
C PHE A 148 -8.67 -13.27 2.33
N GLU A 149 -7.93 -13.54 1.27
CA GLU A 149 -6.72 -14.36 1.31
C GLU A 149 -5.66 -13.83 2.29
N VAL A 150 -5.59 -12.51 2.51
CA VAL A 150 -4.67 -11.87 3.46
C VAL A 150 -4.95 -12.23 4.93
N LYS A 151 -6.04 -12.96 5.22
CA LYS A 151 -6.32 -13.50 6.55
C LYS A 151 -5.17 -14.34 7.12
N VAL A 152 -4.31 -14.89 6.27
CA VAL A 152 -3.11 -15.64 6.68
C VAL A 152 -2.04 -14.77 7.36
N LYS A 153 -2.03 -13.45 7.11
CA LYS A 153 -1.03 -12.53 7.67
C LYS A 153 -1.32 -12.21 9.14
N THR A 154 -0.32 -12.37 9.98
CA THR A 154 -0.40 -12.14 11.43
C THR A 154 -0.52 -10.65 11.77
N LYS A 155 -0.98 -10.33 12.99
CA LYS A 155 -0.98 -8.95 13.50
C LYS A 155 0.41 -8.31 13.50
N THR A 156 1.45 -9.11 13.71
CA THR A 156 2.84 -8.66 13.70
C THR A 156 3.31 -8.30 12.28
N GLU A 157 2.94 -9.08 11.26
CA GLU A 157 3.21 -8.72 9.86
C GLU A 157 2.49 -7.44 9.45
N TRP A 158 1.21 -7.31 9.81
CA TRP A 158 0.46 -6.07 9.62
C TRP A 158 1.11 -4.87 10.31
N GLU A 159 1.47 -4.99 11.59
CA GLU A 159 2.12 -3.90 12.32
C GLU A 159 3.45 -3.48 11.68
N LYS A 160 4.26 -4.45 11.23
CA LYS A 160 5.51 -4.17 10.49
C LYS A 160 5.25 -3.40 9.20
N ALA A 161 4.27 -3.83 8.40
CA ALA A 161 3.92 -3.17 7.14
C ALA A 161 3.41 -1.74 7.39
N ILE A 162 2.53 -1.56 8.37
CA ILE A 162 1.98 -0.25 8.74
C ILE A 162 3.09 0.71 9.18
N VAL A 163 3.90 0.32 10.17
CA VAL A 163 4.96 1.19 10.70
C VAL A 163 5.96 1.56 9.60
N LYS A 164 6.24 0.62 8.70
CA LYS A 164 7.10 0.86 7.54
C LYS A 164 6.48 1.83 6.54
N GLY A 165 5.22 1.65 6.18
CA GLY A 165 4.47 2.57 5.31
C GLY A 165 4.44 3.99 5.86
N TYR A 166 4.19 4.15 7.16
CA TYR A 166 4.25 5.47 7.81
C TYR A 166 5.66 6.06 7.87
N SER A 167 6.70 5.24 7.90
CA SER A 167 8.08 5.73 7.75
C SER A 167 8.32 6.36 6.40
N LEU A 168 7.79 5.75 5.34
CA LEU A 168 7.86 6.28 3.97
C LEU A 168 6.98 7.52 3.80
N PHE A 169 5.75 7.48 4.31
CA PHE A 169 4.81 8.61 4.31
C PHE A 169 5.45 9.87 4.93
N ARG A 170 6.12 9.73 6.08
CA ARG A 170 6.87 10.85 6.70
C ARG A 170 7.99 11.38 5.82
N LYS A 171 8.69 10.51 5.08
CA LYS A 171 9.73 10.94 4.12
C LYS A 171 9.15 11.68 2.93
N LEU A 172 8.02 11.22 2.39
CA LEU A 172 7.30 11.91 1.32
C LEU A 172 6.88 13.32 1.75
N ILE A 173 6.30 13.46 2.95
CA ILE A 173 5.95 14.78 3.51
C ILE A 173 7.20 15.67 3.62
N ALA A 174 8.28 15.16 4.20
CA ALA A 174 9.49 15.93 4.44
C ALA A 174 10.16 16.43 3.14
N ASN A 175 10.02 15.68 2.04
CA ASN A 175 10.65 15.99 0.76
C ASN A 175 9.66 16.53 -0.29
N LYS A 176 8.38 16.71 0.06
CA LYS A 176 7.30 17.11 -0.88
C LYS A 176 7.23 16.21 -2.11
N GLY A 177 7.34 14.91 -1.88
CA GLY A 177 7.43 13.89 -2.92
C GLY A 177 8.65 12.98 -2.74
N GLY A 178 9.03 12.32 -3.83
CA GLY A 178 10.21 11.45 -3.91
C GLY A 178 9.89 10.06 -4.43
N LYS A 179 10.95 9.25 -4.53
CA LYS A 179 10.94 7.90 -5.10
C LYS A 179 11.07 6.85 -4.03
N ILE A 180 10.30 5.78 -4.18
CA ILE A 180 10.32 4.64 -3.29
C ILE A 180 10.48 3.37 -4.11
N GLU A 181 11.52 2.61 -3.81
CA GLU A 181 11.73 1.26 -4.33
C GLU A 181 10.95 0.26 -3.47
N PHE A 182 10.17 -0.58 -4.13
CA PHE A 182 9.47 -1.71 -3.56
C PHE A 182 10.08 -3.00 -4.12
N ASN A 183 10.41 -3.96 -3.25
CA ASN A 183 10.92 -5.28 -3.60
C ASN A 183 10.29 -6.34 -2.70
N SER A 184 9.51 -7.25 -3.29
CA SER A 184 8.77 -8.28 -2.54
C SER A 184 9.61 -9.53 -2.25
N ILE A 185 10.72 -9.75 -2.97
CA ILE A 185 11.60 -10.94 -2.79
C ILE A 185 12.24 -10.92 -1.40
N ASP A 186 12.70 -9.76 -0.95
CA ASP A 186 13.32 -9.55 0.37
C ASP A 186 12.45 -8.69 1.31
N ARG A 187 11.21 -8.39 0.92
CA ARG A 187 10.27 -7.51 1.65
C ARG A 187 10.85 -6.12 1.93
N ARG A 188 11.72 -5.64 1.05
CA ARG A 188 12.37 -4.34 1.17
C ARG A 188 11.50 -3.25 0.53
N VAL A 189 11.26 -2.19 1.30
CA VAL A 189 10.66 -0.96 0.80
C VAL A 189 11.49 0.22 1.27
N VAL A 190 12.03 1.03 0.36
CA VAL A 190 13.06 2.03 0.68
C VAL A 190 12.80 3.31 -0.11
N PHE A 191 12.81 4.43 0.60
CA PHE A 191 12.85 5.75 -0.01
C PHE A 191 14.27 6.00 -0.55
N ILE A 192 14.38 6.33 -1.83
CA ILE A 192 15.65 6.42 -2.57
C ILE A 192 15.97 7.81 -3.12
N GLY A 193 15.10 8.81 -2.89
CA GLY A 193 15.32 10.19 -3.34
C GLY A 193 14.03 10.85 -3.79
#